data_AF-A0A3D1IBA7-F1
#
_entry.id   AF-A0A3D1IBA7-F1
#
_cell.length_a   1.000
_cell.length_b   1.000
_cell.length_c   1.000
_cell.angle_alpha   90.00
_cell.angle_beta   90.00
_cell.angle_gamma   90.00
#
_symmetry.space_group_name_H-M   'P 1'
#
loop_
_entity.id
_entity.type
_entity.pdbx_description
1 polymer ?
#
loop_
_entity_poly.entity_id
_entity_poly.type
_entity_poly.pdbx_seq_one_letter_code
_entity_poly.pdbx_strand_id
1 'polypeptide(L)'
;GAGTKSVRQDRALIHYLLSHDHTSPFEQVQLTFHVKMPIFVARQWVRHRTARLNEISGRYSVMRDEFYLPEASTLRTQSKDNKQARSDEPLPSDVAEAILRQMEEDQRTLYAHYEGMLAQGLAREVARCNLPLSLYTEWYWQIDLHNLFHFLRLRLDEHAQYEIRCYAQRMAECARAVAPMSWEAFEEHHLMAVRFGRAELEALGRVLAGREPGLEGAALREFEAKLARIPRPSE
;
A
#
# COMPACT_ATOMS: atom_id res chain seq x y z
N GLY A 1 -31.38 -10.15 -15.84
CA GLY A 1 -32.52 -9.23 -16.07
C GLY A 1 -31.97 -7.86 -16.39
N ALA A 2 -32.70 -7.04 -17.14
CA ALA A 2 -32.26 -5.69 -17.51
C ALA A 2 -32.15 -4.80 -16.26
N GLY A 3 -30.98 -4.80 -15.61
CA GLY A 3 -30.51 -3.58 -14.96
C GLY A 3 -30.18 -2.62 -16.11
N THR A 4 -30.67 -1.39 -16.14
CA THR A 4 -30.86 -0.53 -14.99
C THR A 4 -31.88 0.58 -15.26
N LYS A 5 -32.18 1.26 -14.15
CA LYS A 5 -32.80 2.57 -14.02
C LYS A 5 -31.81 3.67 -14.49
N SER A 6 -32.13 4.95 -14.33
CA SER A 6 -31.24 6.04 -14.81
C SER A 6 -29.87 6.05 -14.09
N VAL A 7 -28.83 6.64 -14.71
CA VAL A 7 -27.46 6.79 -14.15
C VAL A 7 -27.45 7.31 -12.71
N ARG A 8 -28.34 8.26 -12.39
CA ARG A 8 -28.48 8.82 -11.04
C ARG A 8 -28.94 7.79 -10.00
N GLN A 9 -29.80 6.86 -10.41
CA GLN A 9 -30.34 5.81 -9.55
C GLN A 9 -29.28 4.72 -9.30
N ASP A 10 -28.44 4.42 -10.28
CA ASP A 10 -27.33 3.46 -10.13
C ASP A 10 -26.24 4.00 -9.20
N ARG A 11 -25.85 5.28 -9.35
CA ARG A 11 -24.90 5.93 -8.43
C ARG A 11 -25.41 5.91 -6.99
N ALA A 12 -26.66 6.29 -6.75
CA ALA A 12 -27.25 6.26 -5.42
C ALA A 12 -27.26 4.85 -4.81
N LEU A 13 -27.56 3.83 -5.63
CA LEU A 13 -27.50 2.43 -5.19
C LEU A 13 -26.07 2.01 -4.83
N ILE A 14 -25.07 2.35 -5.64
CA ILE A 14 -23.65 2.01 -5.36
C ILE A 14 -23.19 2.62 -4.04
N HIS A 15 -23.49 3.91 -3.79
CA HIS A 15 -23.17 4.55 -2.51
C HIS A 15 -23.89 3.87 -1.34
N TYR A 16 -25.19 3.56 -1.50
CA TYR A 16 -25.95 2.87 -0.46
C TYR A 16 -25.36 1.50 -0.13
N LEU A 17 -25.02 0.70 -1.14
CA LEU A 17 -24.46 -0.63 -0.94
C LEU A 17 -23.13 -0.56 -0.18
N LEU A 18 -22.24 0.34 -0.59
CA LEU A 18 -20.92 0.42 0.04
C LEU A 18 -20.99 0.97 1.47
N SER A 19 -21.85 1.98 1.73
CA SER A 19 -22.01 2.55 3.07
C SER A 19 -22.66 1.59 4.08
N HIS A 20 -23.31 0.52 3.61
CA HIS A 20 -23.95 -0.52 4.44
C HIS A 20 -23.21 -1.87 4.37
N ASP A 21 -21.96 -1.87 3.90
CA ASP A 21 -21.12 -3.06 3.78
C ASP A 21 -21.79 -4.20 2.96
N HIS A 22 -22.62 -3.85 1.97
CA HIS A 22 -23.15 -4.80 0.99
C HIS A 22 -22.12 -5.02 -0.12
N THR A 23 -21.13 -5.88 0.17
CA THR A 23 -19.90 -6.01 -0.63
C THR A 23 -20.00 -6.95 -1.83
N SER A 24 -20.91 -7.94 -1.79
CA SER A 24 -20.98 -8.99 -2.82
C SER A 24 -21.19 -8.50 -4.26
N PRO A 25 -21.87 -7.37 -4.55
CA PRO A 25 -21.91 -6.83 -5.91
C PRO A 25 -20.55 -6.31 -6.40
N PHE A 26 -19.71 -5.79 -5.50
CA PHE A 26 -18.36 -5.29 -5.84
C PHE A 26 -17.40 -6.44 -6.14
N GLU A 27 -17.62 -7.63 -5.55
CA GLU A 27 -16.82 -8.83 -5.82
C GLU A 27 -16.97 -9.34 -7.27
N GLN A 28 -18.00 -8.90 -7.99
CA GLN A 28 -18.24 -9.26 -9.39
C GLN A 28 -17.33 -8.50 -10.37
N VAL A 29 -16.68 -7.42 -9.93
CA VAL A 29 -15.72 -6.67 -10.75
C VAL A 29 -14.32 -7.20 -10.45
N GLN A 30 -13.66 -7.80 -11.44
CA GLN A 30 -12.34 -8.41 -11.31
C GLN A 30 -11.29 -7.60 -12.06
N LEU A 31 -10.15 -7.35 -11.43
CA LEU A 31 -8.98 -6.75 -12.06
C LEU A 31 -7.82 -7.73 -11.99
N THR A 32 -7.04 -7.80 -13.07
CA THR A 32 -5.80 -8.59 -13.13
C THR A 32 -4.66 -7.65 -13.50
N PHE A 33 -3.64 -7.63 -12.66
CA PHE A 33 -2.47 -6.78 -12.83
C PHE A 33 -1.25 -7.65 -13.15
N HIS A 34 -0.46 -7.23 -14.14
CA HIS A 34 0.91 -7.66 -14.26
C HIS A 34 1.79 -6.64 -13.54
N VAL A 35 2.50 -7.06 -12.51
CA VAL A 35 3.26 -6.16 -11.63
C VAL A 35 4.71 -6.60 -11.59
N LYS A 36 5.61 -5.66 -11.82
CA LYS A 36 7.05 -5.80 -11.55
C LYS A 36 7.39 -4.98 -10.31
N MET A 37 7.96 -5.59 -9.29
CA MET A 37 8.29 -4.91 -8.03
C MET A 37 9.50 -5.53 -7.32
N PRO A 38 10.11 -4.83 -6.33
CA PRO A 38 11.14 -5.42 -5.49
C PRO A 38 10.56 -6.51 -4.57
N ILE A 39 11.35 -7.54 -4.24
CA ILE A 39 10.91 -8.64 -3.37
C ILE A 39 10.41 -8.13 -2.00
N PHE A 40 11.03 -7.11 -1.41
CA PHE A 40 10.54 -6.57 -0.12
C PHE A 40 9.13 -5.93 -0.21
N VAL A 41 8.74 -5.41 -1.38
CA VAL A 41 7.39 -4.92 -1.64
C VAL A 41 6.44 -6.11 -1.82
N ALA A 42 6.83 -7.11 -2.61
CA ALA A 42 6.05 -8.32 -2.83
C ALA A 42 5.69 -9.04 -1.50
N ARG A 43 6.64 -9.09 -0.55
CA ARG A 43 6.42 -9.69 0.79
C ARG A 43 5.37 -8.97 1.63
N GLN A 44 5.17 -7.67 1.45
CA GLN A 44 4.10 -6.93 2.11
C GLN A 44 2.77 -7.15 1.41
N TRP A 45 2.80 -7.22 0.08
CA TRP A 45 1.63 -7.36 -0.77
C TRP A 45 1.00 -8.76 -0.66
N VAL A 46 1.79 -9.84 -0.61
CA VAL A 46 1.29 -11.23 -0.50
C VAL A 46 0.49 -11.51 0.78
N ARG A 47 0.52 -10.59 1.76
CA ARG A 47 -0.30 -10.68 2.98
C ARG A 47 -1.80 -10.50 2.70
N HIS A 48 -2.16 -9.99 1.53
CA HIS A 48 -3.53 -9.86 1.03
C HIS A 48 -4.01 -11.17 0.40
N ARG A 49 -4.51 -12.06 1.26
CA ARG A 49 -4.80 -13.47 0.95
C ARG A 49 -6.03 -13.73 0.07
N THR A 50 -6.84 -12.71 -0.18
CA THR A 50 -8.09 -12.82 -0.97
C THR A 50 -7.85 -12.67 -2.46
N ALA A 51 -6.61 -12.47 -2.89
CA ALA A 51 -6.22 -12.42 -4.29
C ALA A 51 -5.66 -13.76 -4.80
N ARG A 52 -5.65 -13.93 -6.13
CA ARG A 52 -4.97 -15.02 -6.83
C ARG A 52 -3.66 -14.50 -7.39
N LEU A 53 -2.58 -15.26 -7.21
CA LEU A 53 -1.22 -14.80 -7.49
C LEU A 53 -0.43 -15.88 -8.21
N ASN A 54 0.36 -15.47 -9.21
CA ASN A 54 1.36 -16.29 -9.85
C ASN A 54 2.64 -15.47 -10.08
N GLU A 55 3.71 -15.82 -9.38
CA GLU A 55 4.99 -15.11 -9.41
C GLU A 55 6.05 -15.88 -10.20
N ILE A 56 6.95 -15.16 -10.85
CA ILE A 56 8.14 -15.75 -11.46
C ILE A 56 8.94 -16.54 -10.41
N SER A 57 9.27 -17.79 -10.73
CA SER A 57 10.02 -18.66 -9.83
C SER A 57 11.49 -18.68 -10.21
N GLY A 58 12.34 -18.12 -9.34
CA GLY A 58 13.79 -18.24 -9.46
C GLY A 58 14.32 -19.68 -9.32
N ARG A 59 13.45 -20.69 -9.13
CA ARG A 59 13.83 -22.12 -9.14
C ARG A 59 13.99 -22.61 -10.57
N TYR A 60 13.12 -22.12 -11.44
CA TYR A 60 13.07 -22.51 -12.84
C TYR A 60 13.78 -21.48 -13.73
N SER A 61 13.73 -20.20 -13.37
CA SER A 61 14.29 -19.11 -14.16
C SER A 61 15.59 -18.56 -13.58
N VAL A 62 16.47 -18.04 -14.44
CA VAL A 62 17.57 -17.17 -14.02
C VAL A 62 16.97 -15.81 -13.65
N MET A 63 17.34 -15.27 -12.50
CA MET A 63 16.87 -13.95 -12.06
C MET A 63 17.51 -12.87 -12.93
N ARG A 64 16.76 -11.80 -13.24
CA ARG A 64 17.29 -10.66 -14.01
C ARG A 64 18.17 -9.77 -13.14
N ASP A 65 19.16 -9.11 -13.74
CA ASP A 65 20.00 -8.08 -13.11
C ASP A 65 19.23 -6.77 -12.95
N GLU A 66 18.20 -6.79 -12.10
CA GLU A 66 17.31 -5.67 -11.90
C GLU A 66 17.05 -5.50 -10.41
N PHE A 67 17.55 -4.41 -9.84
CA PHE A 67 17.45 -4.12 -8.42
C PHE A 67 16.79 -2.77 -8.16
N TYR A 68 16.11 -2.68 -7.03
CA TYR A 68 15.61 -1.42 -6.51
C TYR A 68 16.76 -0.59 -5.96
N LEU A 69 16.88 0.61 -6.53
CA LEU A 69 17.65 1.71 -5.98
C LEU A 69 16.66 2.85 -5.69
N PRO A 70 16.56 3.34 -4.44
CA PRO A 70 15.66 4.44 -4.11
C PRO A 70 16.12 5.75 -4.75
N GLU A 71 15.20 6.67 -5.01
CA GLU A 71 15.57 8.04 -5.39
C GLU A 71 16.22 8.76 -4.20
N ALA A 72 17.27 9.54 -4.46
CA ALA A 72 17.96 10.34 -3.44
C ALA A 72 17.00 11.22 -2.62
N SER A 73 15.98 11.77 -3.29
CA SER A 73 14.91 12.58 -2.70
C SER A 73 14.09 11.85 -1.64
N THR A 74 14.11 10.52 -1.61
CA THR A 74 13.32 9.67 -0.70
C THR A 74 14.12 9.09 0.46
N LEU A 75 15.45 9.31 0.49
CA LEU A 75 16.32 8.94 1.60
C LEU A 75 16.04 9.86 2.78
N ARG A 76 15.71 9.26 3.92
CA ARG A 76 15.24 9.93 5.13
C ARG A 76 15.80 9.23 6.35
N THR A 77 15.89 9.95 7.47
CA THR A 77 16.25 9.33 8.75
C THR A 77 15.10 8.44 9.28
N GLN A 78 15.35 7.68 10.33
CA GLN A 78 14.33 6.84 10.97
C GLN A 78 13.39 7.71 11.82
N SER A 79 12.06 7.51 11.70
CA SER A 79 11.11 8.22 12.57
C SER A 79 11.27 7.78 14.03
N LYS A 80 11.18 8.75 14.95
CA LYS A 80 11.25 8.55 16.41
C LYS A 80 9.93 8.05 16.99
N ASP A 81 8.81 8.49 16.40
CA ASP A 81 7.46 8.18 16.88
C ASP A 81 6.88 6.95 16.18
N ASN A 82 7.24 6.73 14.91
CA ASN A 82 6.84 5.55 14.14
C ASN A 82 8.06 4.70 13.77
N LYS A 83 8.31 3.65 14.55
CA LYS A 83 9.42 2.71 14.34
C LYS A 83 9.35 1.93 13.02
N GLN A 84 8.25 2.01 12.29
CA GLN A 84 8.07 1.35 10.99
C GLN A 84 8.20 2.31 9.80
N ALA A 85 8.34 3.61 10.03
CA ALA A 85 8.36 4.63 8.99
C ALA A 85 9.65 5.46 8.97
N ARG A 86 9.89 6.08 7.82
CA ARG A 86 10.87 7.14 7.66
C ARG A 86 10.40 8.39 8.42
N SER A 87 11.33 9.21 8.86
CA SER A 87 11.05 10.58 9.29
C SER A 87 10.84 11.49 8.08
N ASP A 88 10.43 12.73 8.33
CA ASP A 88 10.39 13.78 7.30
C ASP A 88 11.78 14.40 7.04
N GLU A 89 12.78 14.06 7.85
CA GLU A 89 14.12 14.65 7.79
C GLU A 89 14.97 13.99 6.68
N PRO A 90 15.36 14.73 5.63
CA PRO A 90 16.23 14.23 4.57
C PRO A 90 17.63 13.95 5.08
N LEU A 91 18.29 12.95 4.47
CA LEU A 91 19.74 12.82 4.62
C LEU A 91 20.45 13.95 3.87
N PRO A 92 21.62 14.42 4.34
CA PRO A 92 22.50 15.32 3.58
C PRO A 92 22.81 14.73 2.20
N SER A 93 22.88 15.57 1.17
CA SER A 93 22.97 15.12 -0.23
C SER A 93 24.22 14.28 -0.51
N ASP A 94 25.36 14.68 0.02
CA ASP A 94 26.63 13.97 -0.09
C ASP A 94 26.58 12.58 0.55
N VAL A 95 25.94 12.49 1.72
CA VAL A 95 25.71 11.22 2.44
C VAL A 95 24.74 10.33 1.67
N ALA A 96 23.63 10.88 1.17
CA ALA A 96 22.64 10.15 0.39
C ALA A 96 23.25 9.57 -0.89
N GLU A 97 24.02 10.37 -1.62
CA GLU A 97 24.73 9.92 -2.82
C GLU A 97 25.78 8.83 -2.52
N ALA A 98 26.53 8.96 -1.42
CA ALA A 98 27.49 7.94 -1.02
C ALA A 98 26.81 6.60 -0.69
N ILE A 99 25.68 6.64 0.02
CA ILE A 99 24.87 5.45 0.32
C ILE A 99 24.34 4.81 -0.97
N LEU A 100 23.82 5.62 -1.90
CA LEU A 100 23.30 5.11 -3.17
C LEU A 100 24.39 4.43 -4.01
N ARG A 101 25.58 5.03 -4.10
CA ARG A 101 26.73 4.40 -4.76
C ARG A 101 27.09 3.07 -4.11
N GLN A 102 27.17 3.01 -2.79
CA GLN A 102 27.45 1.76 -2.08
C GLN A 102 26.38 0.68 -2.37
N MET A 103 25.10 1.04 -2.34
CA MET A 103 24.00 0.11 -2.64
C MET A 103 24.10 -0.45 -4.07
N GLU A 104 24.40 0.41 -5.05
CA GLU A 104 24.56 0.01 -6.44
C GLU A 104 25.78 -0.91 -6.65
N GLU A 105 26.91 -0.59 -6.01
CA GLU A 105 28.13 -1.40 -6.05
C GLU A 105 27.92 -2.79 -5.42
N ASP A 106 27.22 -2.85 -4.29
CA ASP A 106 26.87 -4.10 -3.62
C ASP A 106 25.95 -4.96 -4.49
N GLN A 107 24.91 -4.36 -5.09
CA GLN A 107 23.98 -5.06 -5.97
C GLN A 107 24.70 -5.66 -7.18
N ARG A 108 25.56 -4.88 -7.85
CA ARG A 108 26.38 -5.34 -8.97
C ARG A 108 27.30 -6.51 -8.57
N THR A 109 27.95 -6.39 -7.41
CA THR A 109 28.85 -7.43 -6.89
C THR A 109 28.10 -8.73 -6.60
N LEU A 110 26.94 -8.64 -5.94
CA LEU A 110 26.11 -9.80 -5.60
C LEU A 110 25.57 -10.50 -6.86
N TYR A 111 25.20 -9.75 -7.89
CA TYR A 111 24.75 -10.33 -9.14
C TYR A 111 25.89 -11.02 -9.91
N ALA A 112 27.08 -10.41 -9.98
CA ALA A 112 28.26 -11.05 -10.57
C ALA A 112 28.63 -12.37 -9.87
N HIS A 113 28.53 -12.42 -8.54
CA HIS A 113 28.70 -13.67 -7.78
C HIS A 113 27.62 -14.70 -8.11
N TYR A 114 26.36 -14.28 -8.26
CA TYR A 114 25.26 -15.15 -8.68
C TYR A 114 25.53 -15.79 -10.05
N GLU A 115 25.92 -15.00 -11.05
CA GLU A 115 26.28 -15.51 -12.37
C GLU A 115 27.50 -16.46 -12.31
N GLY A 116 28.52 -16.10 -11.54
CA GLY A 116 29.69 -16.94 -11.32
C GLY A 116 29.35 -18.30 -10.69
N MET A 117 28.41 -18.35 -9.74
CA MET A 117 27.90 -19.60 -9.17
C MET A 117 27.15 -20.44 -10.21
N LEU A 118 26.33 -19.81 -11.06
CA LEU A 118 25.61 -20.51 -12.13
C LEU A 118 26.57 -21.10 -13.17
N ALA A 119 27.61 -20.36 -13.54
CA ALA A 119 28.64 -20.82 -14.49
C ALA A 119 29.43 -22.03 -13.96
N GLN A 120 29.54 -22.17 -12.64
CA GLN A 120 30.12 -23.34 -11.96
C GLN A 120 29.15 -24.52 -11.83
N GLY A 121 27.91 -24.40 -12.32
CA GLY A 121 26.90 -25.45 -12.29
C GLY A 121 26.10 -25.53 -10.99
N LEU A 122 26.16 -24.52 -10.11
CA LEU A 122 25.32 -24.49 -8.91
C LEU A 122 23.83 -24.40 -9.30
N ALA A 123 22.99 -25.19 -8.63
CA ALA A 123 21.55 -25.16 -8.87
C ALA A 123 20.97 -23.76 -8.61
N ARG A 124 20.09 -23.28 -9.52
CA ARG A 124 19.47 -21.95 -9.45
C ARG A 124 18.81 -21.66 -8.11
N GLU A 125 18.19 -22.68 -7.51
CA GLU A 125 17.51 -22.51 -6.23
C GLU A 125 18.39 -22.29 -5.03
N VAL A 126 19.64 -22.70 -5.11
CA VAL A 126 20.67 -22.41 -4.09
C VAL A 126 21.37 -21.10 -4.45
N ALA A 127 21.76 -20.92 -5.70
CA ALA A 127 22.49 -19.72 -6.15
C ALA A 127 21.72 -18.42 -5.83
N ARG A 128 20.40 -18.39 -6.04
CA ARG A 128 19.59 -17.19 -5.80
C ARG A 128 19.46 -16.82 -4.31
N CYS A 129 19.78 -17.71 -3.37
CA CYS A 129 19.62 -17.46 -1.94
C CYS A 129 20.49 -16.30 -1.45
N ASN A 130 21.56 -15.97 -2.18
CA ASN A 130 22.44 -14.85 -1.86
C ASN A 130 22.03 -13.53 -2.53
N LEU A 131 20.95 -13.50 -3.32
CA LEU A 131 20.44 -12.26 -3.92
C LEU A 131 19.64 -11.45 -2.88
N PRO A 132 19.79 -10.11 -2.85
CA PRO A 132 19.16 -9.25 -1.86
C PRO A 132 17.66 -9.05 -2.10
N LEU A 133 16.94 -8.60 -1.06
CA LEU A 133 15.51 -8.27 -1.13
C LEU A 133 15.17 -7.12 -2.09
N SER A 134 16.16 -6.32 -2.51
CA SER A 134 15.98 -5.26 -3.50
C SER A 134 15.80 -5.80 -4.92
N LEU A 135 16.12 -7.07 -5.19
CA LEU A 135 15.92 -7.70 -6.50
C LEU A 135 14.45 -7.58 -6.94
N TYR A 136 14.24 -7.27 -8.22
CA TYR A 136 12.91 -7.25 -8.81
C TYR A 136 12.38 -8.65 -9.09
N THR A 137 11.07 -8.80 -8.91
CA THR A 137 10.26 -9.95 -9.26
C THR A 137 9.05 -9.47 -10.06
N GLU A 138 8.39 -10.40 -10.74
CA GLU A 138 7.20 -10.13 -11.54
C GLU A 138 6.11 -11.14 -11.21
N TRP A 139 4.86 -10.67 -11.14
CA TRP A 139 3.72 -11.56 -10.95
C TRP A 139 2.47 -11.12 -11.72
N TYR A 140 1.58 -12.08 -11.91
CA TYR A 140 0.17 -11.81 -12.17
C TYR A 140 -0.59 -11.84 -10.85
N TRP A 141 -1.37 -10.79 -10.61
CA TRP A 141 -2.17 -10.65 -9.39
C TRP A 141 -3.60 -10.26 -9.75
N GLN A 142 -4.53 -11.19 -9.51
CA GLN A 142 -5.95 -11.02 -9.77
C GLN A 142 -6.70 -10.84 -8.45
N ILE A 143 -7.56 -9.82 -8.40
CA ILE A 143 -8.37 -9.49 -7.22
C ILE A 143 -9.71 -8.92 -7.66
N ASP A 144 -10.73 -9.11 -6.83
CA ASP A 144 -12.00 -8.40 -7.00
C ASP A 144 -11.95 -6.96 -6.44
N LEU A 145 -12.92 -6.13 -6.83
CA LEU A 145 -12.92 -4.71 -6.47
C LEU A 145 -13.13 -4.46 -4.97
N HIS A 146 -13.91 -5.29 -4.27
CA HIS A 146 -14.08 -5.14 -2.81
C HIS A 146 -12.75 -5.36 -2.08
N ASN A 147 -12.06 -6.45 -2.40
CA ASN A 147 -10.76 -6.77 -1.82
C ASN A 147 -9.65 -5.81 -2.30
N LEU A 148 -9.75 -5.28 -3.52
CA LEU A 148 -8.87 -4.20 -4.00
C LEU A 148 -9.06 -2.92 -3.19
N PHE A 149 -10.30 -2.51 -2.89
CA PHE A 149 -10.56 -1.38 -2.01
C PHE A 149 -10.00 -1.58 -0.60
N HIS A 150 -10.08 -2.80 -0.06
CA HIS A 150 -9.42 -3.13 1.19
C HIS A 150 -7.89 -2.98 1.09
N PHE A 151 -7.27 -3.50 0.02
CA PHE A 151 -5.84 -3.33 -0.25
C PHE A 151 -5.46 -1.85 -0.31
N LEU A 152 -6.18 -1.05 -1.11
CA LEU A 152 -5.90 0.36 -1.33
C LEU A 152 -6.05 1.16 -0.03
N ARG A 153 -7.08 0.90 0.77
CA ARG A 153 -7.25 1.55 2.09
C ARG A 153 -6.04 1.32 3.00
N LEU A 154 -5.45 0.12 2.98
CA LEU A 154 -4.28 -0.20 3.81
C LEU A 154 -2.95 0.24 3.21
N ARG A 155 -2.86 0.37 1.88
CA ARG A 155 -1.59 0.65 1.17
C ARG A 155 -1.47 2.07 0.66
N LEU A 156 -2.54 2.85 0.64
CA LEU A 156 -2.49 4.31 0.46
C LEU A 156 -2.23 5.04 1.78
N ASP A 157 -2.41 4.36 2.91
CA ASP A 157 -2.15 4.91 4.24
C ASP A 157 -0.68 5.34 4.40
N GLU A 158 -0.46 6.47 5.06
CA GLU A 158 0.88 7.04 5.26
C GLU A 158 1.81 6.12 6.06
N HIS A 159 1.25 5.27 6.94
CA HIS A 159 1.99 4.29 7.73
C HIS A 159 2.50 3.12 6.89
N ALA A 160 1.93 2.89 5.70
CA ALA A 160 2.48 1.91 4.77
C ALA A 160 3.80 2.42 4.20
N GLN A 161 4.74 1.49 4.00
CA GLN A 161 6.05 1.83 3.45
C GLN A 161 5.91 2.55 2.09
N TYR A 162 6.65 3.64 1.91
CA TYR A 162 6.58 4.51 0.72
C TYR A 162 6.48 3.73 -0.59
N GLU A 163 7.35 2.73 -0.79
CA GLU A 163 7.39 1.97 -2.04
C GLU A 163 6.08 1.26 -2.36
N ILE A 164 5.43 0.57 -1.40
CA ILE A 164 4.15 -0.09 -1.68
C ILE A 164 3.01 0.93 -1.89
N ARG A 165 3.12 2.14 -1.32
CA ARG A 165 2.17 3.23 -1.60
C ARG A 165 2.24 3.68 -3.05
N CYS A 166 3.43 3.75 -3.65
CA CYS A 166 3.59 4.10 -5.07
C CYS A 166 2.83 3.11 -5.97
N TYR A 167 2.91 1.81 -5.68
CA TYR A 167 2.11 0.80 -6.41
C TYR A 167 0.62 0.96 -6.15
N ALA A 168 0.21 1.16 -4.90
CA ALA A 168 -1.19 1.38 -4.55
C ALA A 168 -1.80 2.60 -5.25
N GLN A 169 -1.03 3.69 -5.41
CA GLN A 169 -1.46 4.88 -6.16
C GLN A 169 -1.73 4.56 -7.63
N ARG A 170 -0.83 3.81 -8.30
CA ARG A 170 -1.07 3.40 -9.70
C ARG A 170 -2.28 2.49 -9.82
N MET A 171 -2.48 1.58 -8.87
CA MET A 171 -3.65 0.70 -8.85
C MET A 171 -4.96 1.46 -8.56
N ALA A 172 -4.91 2.51 -7.74
CA ALA A 172 -6.05 3.38 -7.50
C ALA A 172 -6.48 4.10 -8.79
N GLU A 173 -5.53 4.56 -9.62
CA GLU A 173 -5.82 5.11 -10.94
C GLU A 173 -6.53 4.09 -11.83
N CYS A 174 -6.07 2.84 -11.85
CA CYS A 174 -6.73 1.76 -12.58
C CYS A 174 -8.15 1.48 -12.04
N ALA A 175 -8.33 1.40 -10.72
CA ALA A 175 -9.63 1.15 -10.10
C ALA A 175 -10.63 2.28 -10.43
N ARG A 176 -10.17 3.54 -10.36
CA ARG A 176 -10.96 4.73 -10.73
C ARG A 176 -11.36 4.71 -12.20
N ALA A 177 -10.47 4.29 -13.09
CA ALA A 177 -10.77 4.17 -14.52
C ALA A 177 -11.77 3.04 -14.82
N VAL A 178 -11.66 1.90 -14.14
CA VAL A 178 -12.52 0.72 -14.37
C VAL A 178 -13.91 0.89 -13.76
N ALA A 179 -14.01 1.43 -12.55
CA ALA A 179 -15.26 1.51 -11.79
C ALA A 179 -15.41 2.89 -11.10
N PRO A 180 -15.61 3.98 -11.87
CA PRO A 180 -15.57 5.35 -11.34
C PRO A 180 -16.61 5.64 -10.26
N MET A 181 -17.85 5.14 -10.40
CA MET A 181 -18.89 5.33 -9.37
C MET A 181 -18.60 4.56 -8.09
N SER A 182 -18.04 3.35 -8.21
CA SER A 182 -17.62 2.57 -7.05
C SER A 182 -16.40 3.18 -6.37
N TRP A 183 -15.46 3.74 -7.15
CA TRP A 183 -14.34 4.50 -6.62
C TRP A 183 -14.82 5.72 -5.83
N GLU A 184 -15.75 6.49 -6.38
CA GLU A 184 -16.34 7.65 -5.70
C GLU A 184 -16.96 7.26 -4.35
N ALA A 185 -17.77 6.20 -4.34
CA ALA A 185 -18.35 5.68 -3.10
C ALA A 185 -17.27 5.21 -2.11
N PHE A 186 -16.20 4.57 -2.60
CA PHE A 186 -15.09 4.11 -1.76
C PHE A 186 -14.31 5.27 -1.15
N GLU A 187 -14.06 6.32 -1.93
CA GLU A 187 -13.39 7.53 -1.49
C GLU A 187 -14.16 8.20 -0.35
N GLU A 188 -15.48 8.37 -0.54
CA GLU A 188 -16.40 8.95 0.45
C GLU A 188 -16.50 8.11 1.73
N HIS A 189 -16.86 6.84 1.61
CA HIS A 189 -17.29 6.03 2.77
C HIS A 189 -16.18 5.27 3.46
N HIS A 190 -15.01 5.08 2.82
CA HIS A 190 -13.92 4.28 3.38
C HIS A 190 -12.57 5.00 3.39
N LEU A 191 -12.15 5.62 2.29
CA LEU A 191 -10.81 6.20 2.18
C LEU A 191 -10.67 7.49 2.99
N MET A 192 -11.63 8.41 2.82
CA MET A 192 -11.66 9.70 3.51
C MET A 192 -12.46 9.65 4.81
N ALA A 193 -13.20 8.58 5.06
CA ALA A 193 -13.96 8.41 6.29
C ALA A 193 -13.05 8.28 7.52
N VAL A 194 -13.43 8.98 8.60
CA VAL A 194 -12.80 8.85 9.92
C VAL A 194 -13.65 7.94 10.78
N ARG A 195 -13.08 6.84 11.26
CA ARG A 195 -13.78 5.87 12.11
C ARG A 195 -13.44 6.12 13.57
N PHE A 196 -14.47 6.30 14.38
CA PHE A 196 -14.37 6.39 15.83
C PHE A 196 -14.84 5.08 16.47
N GLY A 197 -14.02 4.52 17.36
CA GLY A 197 -14.39 3.41 18.22
C GLY A 197 -15.36 3.86 19.32
N ARG A 198 -15.93 2.91 20.07
CA ARG A 198 -16.93 3.20 21.11
C ARG A 198 -16.46 4.25 22.13
N ALA A 199 -15.27 4.08 22.71
CA ALA A 199 -14.72 5.02 23.69
C ALA A 199 -14.43 6.41 23.09
N GLU A 200 -14.05 6.45 21.80
CA GLU A 200 -13.80 7.70 21.11
C GLU A 200 -15.09 8.44 20.77
N LEU A 201 -16.20 7.73 20.53
CA LEU A 201 -17.53 8.34 20.40
C LEU A 201 -18.02 8.94 21.72
N GLU A 202 -17.76 8.27 22.85
CA GLU A 202 -18.02 8.83 24.18
C GLU A 202 -17.19 10.10 24.42
N ALA A 203 -15.91 10.08 24.05
CA ALA A 203 -15.02 11.23 24.12
C ALA A 203 -15.47 12.38 23.21
N LEU A 204 -15.87 12.07 21.97
CA LEU A 204 -16.42 13.05 21.03
C LEU A 204 -17.68 13.71 21.59
N GLY A 205 -18.59 12.94 22.19
CA GLY A 205 -19.78 13.49 22.85
C GLY A 205 -19.44 14.46 23.99
N ARG A 206 -18.38 14.18 24.77
CA ARG A 206 -17.88 15.09 25.82
C ARG A 206 -17.32 16.38 25.22
N VAL A 207 -16.49 16.27 24.18
CA VAL A 207 -15.90 17.43 23.48
C VAL A 207 -16.98 18.32 22.88
N LEU A 208 -17.99 17.74 22.23
CA LEU A 208 -19.14 18.49 21.68
C LEU A 208 -19.96 19.19 22.77
N ALA A 209 -19.95 18.68 24.00
CA ALA A 209 -20.56 19.32 25.16
C ALA A 209 -19.64 20.33 25.87
N GLY A 210 -18.49 20.68 25.28
CA GLY A 210 -17.51 21.59 25.87
C GLY A 210 -16.72 21.02 27.05
N ARG A 211 -16.61 19.69 27.16
CA ARG A 211 -15.91 18.99 28.24
C ARG A 211 -14.66 18.28 27.73
N GLU A 212 -13.74 18.00 28.65
CA GLU A 212 -12.57 17.18 28.37
C GLU A 212 -12.95 15.77 27.86
N PRO A 213 -12.23 15.22 26.86
CA PRO A 213 -12.54 13.95 26.20
C PRO A 213 -12.51 12.74 27.14
N GLY A 214 -11.76 12.81 28.24
CA GLY A 214 -11.66 11.72 29.22
C GLY A 214 -10.87 10.50 28.74
N LEU A 215 -10.08 10.64 27.66
CA LEU A 215 -9.07 9.69 27.22
C LEU A 215 -7.69 10.14 27.71
N GLU A 216 -6.76 9.20 27.87
CA GLU A 216 -5.39 9.47 28.32
C GLU A 216 -4.36 8.73 27.46
N GLY A 217 -3.09 9.18 27.55
CA GLY A 217 -1.96 8.48 26.94
C GLY A 217 -2.08 8.31 25.42
N ALA A 218 -1.86 7.07 24.95
CA ALA A 218 -1.92 6.76 23.52
C ALA A 218 -3.34 6.89 22.93
N ALA A 219 -4.37 6.58 23.71
CA ALA A 219 -5.76 6.66 23.27
C ALA A 219 -6.18 8.11 23.01
N LEU A 220 -5.74 9.05 23.85
CA LEU A 220 -5.97 10.48 23.63
C LEU A 220 -5.29 10.96 22.34
N ARG A 221 -4.02 10.59 22.14
CA ARG A 221 -3.28 10.98 20.92
C ARG A 221 -3.92 10.47 19.63
N GLU A 222 -4.39 9.21 19.63
CA GLU A 222 -5.09 8.65 18.47
C GLU A 222 -6.41 9.39 18.20
N PHE A 223 -7.17 9.69 19.26
CA PHE A 223 -8.41 10.44 19.15
C PHE A 223 -8.20 11.86 18.61
N GLU A 224 -7.21 12.58 19.13
CA GLU A 224 -6.84 13.92 18.67
C GLU A 224 -6.38 13.91 17.21
N ALA A 225 -5.60 12.91 16.80
CA ALA A 225 -5.21 12.73 15.41
C ALA A 225 -6.42 12.51 14.49
N LYS A 226 -7.44 11.77 14.93
CA LYS A 226 -8.70 11.60 14.19
C LYS A 226 -9.51 12.90 14.13
N LEU A 227 -9.57 13.68 15.20
CA LEU A 227 -10.23 14.99 15.20
C LEU A 227 -9.56 15.98 14.24
N ALA A 228 -8.23 15.97 14.15
CA ALA A 228 -7.47 16.83 13.24
C ALA A 228 -7.80 16.57 11.75
N ARG A 229 -8.34 15.38 11.42
CA ARG A 229 -8.79 15.03 10.07
C ARG A 229 -10.20 15.53 9.73
N ILE A 230 -10.96 16.02 10.71
CA ILE A 230 -12.31 16.56 10.48
C ILE A 230 -12.16 18.00 9.94
N PRO A 231 -12.69 18.31 8.74
CA PRO A 231 -12.71 19.68 8.23
C PRO A 231 -13.44 20.59 9.21
N ARG A 232 -12.81 21.68 9.63
CA ARG A 232 -13.51 22.73 10.38
C ARG A 232 -14.15 23.68 9.38
N PRO A 233 -15.45 24.03 9.53
CA PRO A 233 -16.05 25.05 8.69
C PRO A 233 -15.24 26.34 8.84
N SER A 234 -14.98 27.00 7.71
CA SER A 234 -14.46 28.38 7.71
C SER A 234 -15.48 29.25 8.44
N GLU A 235 -15.03 30.06 9.39
CA GLU A 235 -15.86 31.14 9.96
C GLU A 235 -16.27 32.15 8.88
#